data_AF-A0A0K2SKD8-F1
#
_entry.id   AF-A0A0K2SKD8-F1
#
_cell.length_a   1.000
_cell.length_b   1.000
_cell.length_c   1.000
_cell.angle_alpha   90.00
_cell.angle_beta   90.00
_cell.angle_gamma   90.00
#
_symmetry.space_group_name_H-M   'P 1'
#
loop_
_entity.id
_entity.type
_entity.pdbx_description
1 polymer ?
#
loop_
_entity_poly.entity_id
_entity_poly.type
_entity_poly.pdbx_seq_one_letter_code
_entity_poly.pdbx_strand_id
1 'polypeptide(L)'
;MIEEPGLHGSHGLVGDPTNPLTGEYLFSRTDLTVPGVGIPFEFTRAYGSNSSINGPLGPKWTHTYNRTLTMLWNYSMDVRDEQGRRWHYRFIPDPEIPVDSFDGDPLIEISLDLGYFVSSVLNSNTLHRNLDGTYVERTKEGLEYHYDGYWAKWRGENQKPTAGKLLSITDRNGNRISLTYDEEGRLIRVEDTVGRRYDLFYEGHLLVELRDPEDRRWRYGYDESGRLTQVANPIGAIWQFAYDSEGRMTRRTSPLGPSVRYRYDEEGRVSEVFGLDGSLINRFRYERGDLLRTEYTDMAGGKTVYVFDATGHLIEVQHPSGGVTQHEYDDGFNRIRSAYSEEGETRARYDERKNVVEWFEPSGEAYRFTYEPDFNGVTRIVDGRGNVTELTYDDRGNLIRVVDPQNGTTRYTYHRNGLPATVTDPEGRVTAFVYDEQGNLVTRMEHDGALTRYTYDGLGNLLSETDPAGRTTRYHYDELGQVVRVDEPSGAQHRYTYDLEGNLVAYEDPSGRIHRWPYDRLGRTWPSLGEID
;
A
#
# COMPACT_ATOMS: atom_id res chain seq x y z
N MET A 1 1.45 -13.30 12.97
CA MET A 1 1.31 -12.83 11.57
C MET A 1 0.01 -13.39 11.05
N ILE A 2 -1.03 -12.56 11.00
CA ILE A 2 -2.34 -12.93 10.50
C ILE A 2 -2.35 -12.51 9.03
N GLU A 3 -2.36 -13.46 8.11
CA GLU A 3 -2.65 -13.17 6.71
C GLU A 3 -4.10 -12.67 6.64
N GLU A 4 -4.30 -11.39 6.31
CA GLU A 4 -5.63 -10.86 6.03
C GLU A 4 -6.24 -11.61 4.84
N PRO A 5 -7.40 -12.25 5.01
CA PRO A 5 -8.19 -12.73 3.90
C PRO A 5 -8.96 -11.55 3.31
N GLY A 6 -8.67 -11.19 2.06
CA GLY A 6 -9.52 -10.25 1.32
C GLY A 6 -8.80 -9.08 0.67
N LEU A 7 -7.74 -9.35 -0.08
CA LEU A 7 -7.33 -8.47 -1.17
C LEU A 7 -7.09 -9.34 -2.41
N HIS A 8 -7.91 -9.13 -3.44
CA HIS A 8 -7.57 -9.58 -4.78
C HIS A 8 -6.16 -9.06 -5.12
N GLY A 9 -5.22 -9.97 -5.40
CA GLY A 9 -4.04 -9.63 -6.20
C GLY A 9 -2.65 -9.95 -5.63
N SER A 10 -2.48 -10.29 -4.35
CA SER A 10 -1.18 -10.80 -3.86
C SER A 10 -1.28 -12.27 -3.49
N HIS A 11 -1.41 -13.13 -4.50
CA HIS A 11 -1.08 -14.53 -4.31
C HIS A 11 0.43 -14.57 -4.06
N GLY A 12 0.86 -15.15 -2.94
CA GLY A 12 2.25 -15.27 -2.50
C GLY A 12 3.12 -16.13 -3.43
N LEU A 13 3.15 -15.81 -4.72
CA LEU A 13 4.14 -16.24 -5.68
C LEU A 13 5.39 -15.42 -5.39
N VAL A 14 6.39 -16.03 -4.77
CA VAL A 14 7.70 -15.39 -4.62
C VAL A 14 8.21 -15.02 -6.02
N GLY A 15 8.15 -13.73 -6.36
CA GLY A 15 8.75 -13.15 -7.56
C GLY A 15 7.88 -13.02 -8.82
N ASP A 16 6.58 -13.34 -8.82
CA ASP A 16 5.72 -13.13 -10.00
C ASP A 16 4.39 -12.43 -9.68
N PRO A 17 4.12 -11.26 -10.30
CA PRO A 17 2.91 -10.49 -10.04
C PRO A 17 1.69 -10.89 -10.90
N THR A 18 1.66 -12.11 -11.44
CA THR A 18 0.54 -12.61 -12.22
C THR A 18 -0.60 -13.09 -11.32
N ASN A 19 -1.81 -12.57 -11.53
CA ASN A 19 -3.00 -13.04 -10.83
C ASN A 19 -3.42 -14.43 -11.37
N PRO A 20 -3.40 -15.50 -10.56
CA PRO A 20 -3.75 -16.85 -11.02
C PRO A 20 -5.23 -17.02 -11.41
N LEU A 21 -6.15 -16.20 -10.89
CA LEU A 21 -7.57 -16.26 -11.28
C LEU A 21 -7.78 -15.66 -12.68
N THR A 22 -7.26 -14.46 -12.91
CA THR A 22 -7.52 -13.70 -14.14
C THR A 22 -6.45 -13.88 -15.21
N GLY A 23 -5.24 -14.28 -14.83
CA GLY A 23 -4.05 -14.29 -15.65
C GLY A 23 -3.48 -12.90 -15.97
N GLU A 24 -3.97 -11.86 -15.28
CA GLU A 24 -3.50 -10.49 -15.46
C GLU A 24 -2.12 -10.29 -14.83
N TYR A 25 -1.24 -9.59 -15.54
CA TYR A 25 0.02 -9.10 -15.00
C TYR A 25 -0.18 -7.76 -14.28
N LEU A 26 0.09 -7.71 -12.97
CA LEU A 26 -0.12 -6.54 -12.12
C LEU A 26 1.20 -5.98 -11.58
N PHE A 27 1.77 -4.97 -12.21
CA PHE A 27 3.04 -4.42 -11.74
C PHE A 27 2.84 -3.13 -10.96
N SER A 28 3.38 -3.04 -9.75
CA SER A 28 3.52 -1.78 -9.01
C SER A 28 4.97 -1.53 -8.60
N ARG A 29 5.34 -0.25 -8.52
CA ARG A 29 6.64 0.19 -8.00
C ARG A 29 6.53 1.57 -7.40
N THR A 30 6.98 1.69 -6.16
CA THR A 30 7.18 2.98 -5.49
C THR A 30 8.45 3.63 -6.02
N ASP A 31 8.29 4.81 -6.60
CA ASP A 31 9.41 5.60 -7.12
C ASP A 31 9.98 6.51 -6.02
N LEU A 32 9.13 7.06 -5.15
CA LEU A 32 9.50 7.97 -4.06
C LEU A 32 8.60 7.77 -2.84
N THR A 33 9.23 7.64 -1.67
CA THR A 33 8.59 7.70 -0.35
C THR A 33 9.30 8.75 0.49
N VAL A 34 8.53 9.63 1.13
CA VAL A 34 9.06 10.56 2.13
C VAL A 34 8.24 10.41 3.42
N PRO A 35 8.86 9.98 4.53
CA PRO A 35 8.19 9.89 5.82
C PRO A 35 7.61 11.24 6.23
N GLY A 36 6.43 11.25 6.84
CA GLY A 36 5.77 12.48 7.28
C GLY A 36 4.84 12.23 8.46
N VAL A 37 4.33 13.31 9.06
CA VAL A 37 3.41 13.24 10.18
C VAL A 37 2.06 12.69 9.72
N GLY A 38 1.64 11.57 10.33
CA GLY A 38 0.43 10.84 9.95
C GLY A 38 0.64 10.09 8.64
N ILE A 39 0.39 10.75 7.52
CA ILE A 39 0.38 10.14 6.18
C ILE A 39 1.72 10.44 5.49
N PRO A 40 2.53 9.43 5.14
CA PRO A 40 3.73 9.64 4.35
C PRO A 40 3.37 10.06 2.91
N PHE A 41 4.23 10.85 2.27
CA PHE A 41 4.15 11.02 0.82
C PHE A 41 4.64 9.73 0.16
N GLU A 42 3.85 9.19 -0.76
CA GLU A 42 4.23 8.02 -1.54
C GLU A 42 3.75 8.16 -2.98
N PHE A 43 4.68 8.07 -3.92
CA PHE A 43 4.40 8.00 -5.35
C PHE A 43 4.69 6.59 -5.87
N THR A 44 3.64 5.81 -6.03
CA THR A 44 3.67 4.45 -6.55
C THR A 44 3.00 4.41 -7.91
N ARG A 45 3.73 3.93 -8.91
CA ARG A 45 3.17 3.64 -10.24
C ARG A 45 2.61 2.24 -10.25
N ALA A 46 1.53 2.05 -10.99
CA ALA A 46 0.87 0.78 -11.13
C ALA A 46 0.44 0.54 -12.59
N TYR A 47 0.52 -0.72 -13.00
CA TYR A 47 0.23 -1.23 -14.32
C TYR A 47 -0.60 -2.51 -14.22
N GLY A 48 -1.62 -2.64 -15.07
CA GLY A 48 -2.37 -3.88 -15.24
C GLY A 48 -2.49 -4.26 -16.71
N SER A 49 -2.08 -5.47 -17.10
CA SER A 49 -2.11 -5.88 -18.52
C SER A 49 -3.52 -5.91 -19.11
N ASN A 50 -4.55 -6.16 -18.30
CA ASN A 50 -5.95 -6.17 -18.72
C ASN A 50 -6.69 -4.89 -18.32
N SER A 51 -5.99 -3.96 -17.66
CA SER A 51 -6.53 -2.66 -17.32
C SER A 51 -7.01 -1.90 -18.57
N SER A 52 -8.12 -1.19 -18.40
CA SER A 52 -8.63 -0.22 -19.38
C SER A 52 -8.28 1.22 -18.98
N ILE A 53 -7.54 1.40 -17.89
CA ILE A 53 -7.14 2.73 -17.40
C ILE A 53 -6.18 3.36 -18.41
N ASN A 54 -6.36 4.66 -18.67
CA ASN A 54 -5.38 5.48 -19.37
C ASN A 54 -5.07 6.66 -18.45
N GLY A 55 -4.06 6.50 -17.59
CA GLY A 55 -3.73 7.47 -16.57
C GLY A 55 -2.65 8.46 -17.00
N PRO A 56 -2.20 9.32 -16.06
CA PRO A 56 -1.11 10.27 -16.29
C PRO A 56 0.21 9.66 -16.77
N LEU A 57 0.41 8.35 -16.57
CA LEU A 57 1.61 7.62 -17.01
C LEU A 57 1.37 6.80 -18.29
N GLY A 58 0.29 7.10 -19.02
CA GLY A 58 -0.05 6.47 -20.28
C GLY A 58 -0.99 5.26 -20.17
N PRO A 59 -1.23 4.56 -21.28
CA PRO A 59 -2.16 3.44 -21.34
C PRO A 59 -1.79 2.34 -20.35
N LYS A 60 -2.80 1.85 -19.62
CA LYS A 60 -2.74 0.82 -18.57
C LYS A 60 -1.93 1.19 -17.33
N TRP A 61 -1.34 2.39 -17.30
CA TRP A 61 -0.59 2.92 -16.16
C TRP A 61 -1.38 3.96 -15.38
N THR A 62 -1.12 4.00 -14.08
CA THR A 62 -1.66 5.01 -13.16
C THR A 62 -0.69 5.19 -11.97
N HIS A 63 -1.04 6.06 -11.03
CA HIS A 63 -0.24 6.28 -9.80
C HIS A 63 -1.12 6.52 -8.57
N THR A 64 -0.53 6.47 -7.36
CA THR A 64 -1.19 6.59 -6.03
C THR A 64 -2.29 7.65 -5.98
N TYR A 65 -1.99 8.86 -6.48
CA TYR A 65 -2.90 10.00 -6.42
C TYR A 65 -3.95 10.07 -7.53
N ASN A 66 -3.94 9.17 -8.51
CA ASN A 66 -4.92 9.12 -9.59
C ASN A 66 -6.15 8.27 -9.20
N ARG A 67 -6.67 8.52 -8.00
CA ARG A 67 -7.90 7.93 -7.47
C ARG A 67 -9.10 8.74 -7.97
N THR A 68 -10.16 8.05 -8.41
CA THR A 68 -11.33 8.69 -9.04
C THR A 68 -12.64 8.22 -8.45
N LEU A 69 -13.59 9.15 -8.29
CA LEU A 69 -14.99 8.91 -7.96
C LEU A 69 -15.87 9.11 -9.20
N THR A 70 -16.56 8.06 -9.63
CA THR A 70 -17.43 8.07 -10.82
C THR A 70 -18.86 7.70 -10.45
N MET A 71 -19.84 8.43 -10.99
CA MET A 71 -21.25 8.07 -10.86
C MET A 71 -21.72 7.21 -12.04
N LEU A 72 -22.52 6.20 -11.72
CA LEU A 72 -23.17 5.32 -12.68
C LEU A 72 -24.64 5.71 -12.90
N TRP A 73 -25.24 5.21 -13.98
CA TRP A 73 -26.62 5.55 -14.38
C TRP A 73 -27.70 5.22 -13.35
N ASN A 74 -27.43 4.26 -12.45
CA ASN A 74 -28.32 3.90 -11.35
C ASN A 74 -28.01 4.70 -10.06
N TYR A 75 -27.31 5.82 -10.18
CA TYR A 75 -26.90 6.72 -9.10
C TYR A 75 -25.93 6.14 -8.06
N SER A 76 -25.46 4.91 -8.29
CA SER A 76 -24.36 4.35 -7.51
C SER A 76 -23.04 5.03 -7.85
N MET A 77 -22.10 4.95 -6.92
CA MET A 77 -20.77 5.52 -7.06
C MET A 77 -19.71 4.43 -7.12
N ASP A 78 -18.70 4.65 -7.94
CA ASP A 78 -17.51 3.83 -8.00
C ASP A 78 -16.31 4.66 -7.60
N VAL A 79 -15.58 4.20 -6.58
CA VAL A 79 -14.21 4.65 -6.35
C VAL A 79 -13.27 3.66 -7.03
N ARG A 80 -12.32 4.19 -7.81
CA ARG A 80 -11.19 3.43 -8.36
C ARG A 80 -9.88 3.98 -7.82
N ASP A 81 -8.99 3.09 -7.40
CA ASP A 81 -7.66 3.45 -6.91
C ASP A 81 -6.55 3.26 -7.93
N GLU A 82 -5.31 3.47 -7.47
CA GLU A 82 -4.09 3.30 -8.24
C GLU A 82 -3.84 1.85 -8.68
N GLN A 83 -4.44 0.85 -8.06
CA GLN A 83 -4.29 -0.54 -8.48
C GLN A 83 -5.43 -0.96 -9.43
N GLY A 84 -6.34 -0.04 -9.76
CA GLY A 84 -7.55 -0.33 -10.51
C GLY A 84 -8.59 -1.09 -9.70
N ARG A 85 -8.40 -1.24 -8.38
CA ARG A 85 -9.41 -1.81 -7.49
C ARG A 85 -10.60 -0.87 -7.44
N ARG A 86 -11.79 -1.46 -7.43
CA ARG A 86 -13.05 -0.75 -7.49
C ARG A 86 -13.85 -1.01 -6.22
N TRP A 87 -14.23 0.05 -5.51
CA TRP A 87 -15.25 0.01 -4.48
C TRP A 87 -16.53 0.59 -5.05
N HIS A 88 -17.61 -0.18 -4.95
CA HIS A 88 -18.91 0.22 -5.45
C HIS A 88 -19.82 0.58 -4.29
N TYR A 89 -20.51 1.70 -4.40
CA TYR A 89 -21.38 2.24 -3.37
C TYR A 89 -22.78 2.44 -3.93
N ARG A 90 -23.74 1.71 -3.36
CA ARG A 90 -25.14 1.87 -3.70
C ARG A 90 -25.72 3.07 -2.96
N PHE A 91 -26.40 3.95 -3.68
CA PHE A 91 -27.15 5.04 -3.09
C PHE A 91 -28.46 4.53 -2.47
N ILE A 92 -28.77 4.98 -1.26
CA ILE A 92 -30.04 4.74 -0.56
C ILE A 92 -30.71 6.11 -0.33
N PRO A 93 -31.85 6.40 -0.98
CA PRO A 93 -32.57 7.65 -0.77
C PRO A 93 -33.29 7.65 0.59
N ASP A 94 -33.43 8.83 1.20
CA ASP A 94 -34.32 9.03 2.35
C ASP A 94 -35.79 8.89 1.90
N PRO A 95 -36.60 8.00 2.53
CA PRO A 95 -37.97 7.72 2.10
C PRO A 95 -38.99 8.84 2.40
N GLU A 96 -38.66 9.88 3.17
CA GLU A 96 -39.68 10.81 3.71
C GLU A 96 -39.89 12.13 2.93
N ILE A 97 -39.18 12.41 1.83
CA ILE A 97 -39.25 13.73 1.15
C ILE A 97 -39.43 13.61 -0.39
N PRO A 98 -40.44 14.24 -1.00
CA PRO A 98 -40.62 14.27 -2.46
C PRO A 98 -39.62 15.20 -3.16
N VAL A 99 -39.19 14.78 -4.35
CA VAL A 99 -38.10 15.34 -5.17
C VAL A 99 -38.60 16.50 -6.05
N ASP A 100 -37.97 17.69 -5.98
CA ASP A 100 -38.34 18.81 -6.88
C ASP A 100 -37.19 19.63 -7.51
N SER A 101 -35.90 19.38 -7.25
CA SER A 101 -34.82 19.96 -8.10
C SER A 101 -33.43 19.33 -7.89
N PHE A 102 -32.56 19.46 -8.89
CA PHE A 102 -31.38 18.64 -9.14
C PHE A 102 -30.07 19.36 -8.75
N ASP A 103 -29.01 18.61 -8.48
CA ASP A 103 -27.60 19.03 -8.30
C ASP A 103 -26.95 19.68 -9.55
N GLY A 104 -27.66 20.62 -10.19
CA GLY A 104 -27.23 21.32 -11.40
C GLY A 104 -27.23 20.48 -12.68
N ASP A 105 -27.79 19.27 -12.67
CA ASP A 105 -27.87 18.38 -13.83
C ASP A 105 -29.31 17.94 -14.05
N PRO A 106 -29.98 18.34 -15.15
CA PRO A 106 -31.40 18.03 -15.38
C PRO A 106 -31.70 16.53 -15.62
N LEU A 107 -30.71 15.64 -15.57
CA LEU A 107 -30.86 14.18 -15.80
C LEU A 107 -30.78 13.33 -14.51
N ILE A 108 -30.57 13.91 -13.33
CA ILE A 108 -30.52 13.23 -12.02
C ILE A 108 -31.80 13.38 -11.18
N GLU A 109 -32.81 12.53 -11.38
CA GLU A 109 -34.14 12.68 -10.77
C GLU A 109 -34.20 12.42 -9.24
N ILE A 110 -33.11 12.65 -8.51
CA ILE A 110 -32.94 12.44 -7.07
C ILE A 110 -32.02 13.52 -6.45
N SER A 111 -32.24 13.85 -5.17
CA SER A 111 -31.36 14.73 -4.39
C SER A 111 -30.29 13.89 -3.69
N LEU A 112 -29.03 13.93 -4.17
CA LEU A 112 -27.95 13.10 -3.61
C LEU A 112 -27.48 13.56 -2.22
N ASP A 113 -27.85 14.78 -1.80
CA ASP A 113 -27.70 15.32 -0.44
C ASP A 113 -28.72 14.77 0.56
N LEU A 114 -29.78 14.12 0.09
CA LEU A 114 -30.88 13.58 0.92
C LEU A 114 -30.91 12.05 0.89
N GLY A 115 -29.73 11.44 0.98
CA GLY A 115 -29.54 9.99 1.06
C GLY A 115 -28.13 9.64 1.52
N TYR A 116 -27.81 8.35 1.55
CA TYR A 116 -26.49 7.89 1.95
C TYR A 116 -25.98 6.76 1.05
N PHE A 117 -24.66 6.59 1.00
CA PHE A 117 -24.02 5.57 0.19
C PHE A 117 -23.59 4.40 1.06
N VAL A 118 -24.03 3.20 0.68
CA VAL A 118 -23.64 1.95 1.35
C VAL A 118 -22.74 1.18 0.40
N SER A 119 -21.55 0.83 0.86
CA SER A 119 -20.67 0.00 0.05
C SER A 119 -21.29 -1.38 -0.22
N SER A 120 -21.12 -1.88 -1.44
CA SER A 120 -21.51 -3.23 -1.82
C SER A 120 -20.62 -4.31 -1.19
N VAL A 121 -19.47 -3.90 -0.64
CA VAL A 121 -18.62 -4.77 0.18
C VAL A 121 -18.86 -4.40 1.63
N LEU A 122 -19.47 -5.28 2.41
CA LEU A 122 -19.62 -5.10 3.85
C LEU A 122 -18.23 -4.81 4.46
N ASN A 123 -18.12 -3.79 5.31
CA ASN A 123 -16.89 -3.40 6.05
C ASN A 123 -15.74 -2.90 5.21
N SER A 124 -16.14 -2.35 4.08
CA SER A 124 -15.31 -1.41 3.37
C SER A 124 -15.70 0.01 3.77
N ASN A 125 -15.08 0.95 3.09
CA ASN A 125 -15.16 2.37 3.34
C ASN A 125 -16.64 2.84 3.33
N THR A 126 -16.91 3.98 3.96
CA THR A 126 -18.17 4.70 3.79
C THR A 126 -17.96 5.82 2.78
N LEU A 127 -19.03 6.25 2.10
CA LEU A 127 -19.00 7.40 1.20
C LEU A 127 -20.09 8.38 1.63
N HIS A 128 -19.73 9.65 1.74
CA HIS A 128 -20.62 10.72 2.17
C HIS A 128 -20.52 11.91 1.21
N ARG A 129 -21.64 12.58 0.95
CA ARG A 129 -21.68 13.82 0.18
C ARG A 129 -21.78 15.02 1.12
N ASN A 130 -20.90 16.01 0.96
CA ASN A 130 -20.92 17.25 1.71
C ASN A 130 -21.84 18.29 1.05
N LEU A 131 -22.29 19.28 1.85
CA LEU A 131 -23.15 20.38 1.40
C LEU A 131 -22.52 21.26 0.31
N ASP A 132 -21.19 21.32 0.25
CA ASP A 132 -20.46 22.07 -0.77
C ASP A 132 -20.31 21.30 -2.11
N GLY A 133 -20.89 20.09 -2.19
CA GLY A 133 -20.86 19.23 -3.37
C GLY A 133 -19.63 18.30 -3.44
N THR A 134 -18.70 18.38 -2.48
CA THR A 134 -17.59 17.42 -2.37
C THR A 134 -18.04 16.09 -1.78
N TYR A 135 -17.22 15.05 -1.93
CA TYR A 135 -17.48 13.73 -1.36
C TYR A 135 -16.34 13.30 -0.45
N VAL A 136 -16.64 12.54 0.60
CA VAL A 136 -15.65 11.97 1.50
C VAL A 136 -15.85 10.47 1.58
N GLU A 137 -14.83 9.73 1.18
CA GLU A 137 -14.73 8.31 1.43
C GLU A 137 -13.90 8.07 2.69
N ARG A 138 -14.47 7.43 3.72
CA ARG A 138 -13.74 7.10 4.95
C ARG A 138 -13.45 5.61 5.01
N THR A 139 -12.18 5.23 5.11
CA THR A 139 -11.79 3.81 5.20
C THR A 139 -12.03 3.21 6.57
N LYS A 140 -11.96 1.87 6.66
CA LYS A 140 -12.02 1.16 7.96
C LYS A 140 -10.92 1.64 8.91
N GLU A 141 -9.74 1.97 8.37
CA GLU A 141 -8.58 2.49 9.09
C GLU A 141 -8.68 4.00 9.38
N GLY A 142 -9.73 4.68 8.90
CA GLY A 142 -10.02 6.08 9.24
C GLY A 142 -9.26 7.11 8.44
N LEU A 143 -8.74 6.72 7.28
CA LEU A 143 -8.31 7.66 6.28
C LEU A 143 -9.54 8.21 5.56
N GLU A 144 -9.57 9.51 5.34
CA GLU A 144 -10.58 10.21 4.58
C GLU A 144 -10.01 10.67 3.23
N TYR A 145 -10.63 10.21 2.15
CA TYR A 145 -10.35 10.65 0.78
C TYR A 145 -11.42 11.65 0.37
N HIS A 146 -11.03 12.89 0.09
CA HIS A 146 -11.94 13.96 -0.27
C HIS A 146 -11.93 14.16 -1.79
N TYR A 147 -13.08 14.19 -2.45
CA TYR A 147 -13.20 14.31 -3.91
C TYR A 147 -13.94 15.58 -4.33
N ASP A 148 -13.55 16.14 -5.47
CA ASP A 148 -14.28 17.25 -6.12
C ASP A 148 -15.51 16.71 -6.87
N GLY A 149 -16.62 16.54 -6.15
CA GLY A 149 -17.82 15.95 -6.70
C GLY A 149 -17.57 14.54 -7.24
N TYR A 150 -18.19 14.22 -8.38
CA TYR A 150 -18.00 12.97 -9.10
C TYR A 150 -17.89 13.24 -10.59
N TRP A 151 -17.24 12.32 -11.31
CA TRP A 151 -17.28 12.28 -12.77
C TRP A 151 -18.49 11.47 -13.24
N ALA A 152 -19.17 11.91 -14.29
CA ALA A 152 -20.27 11.15 -14.88
C ALA A 152 -20.16 11.10 -16.40
N LYS A 153 -20.31 9.89 -16.96
CA LYS A 153 -20.11 9.66 -18.41
C LYS A 153 -21.05 10.49 -19.27
N TRP A 154 -22.30 10.66 -18.85
CA TRP A 154 -23.31 11.38 -19.63
C TRP A 154 -23.14 12.91 -19.59
N ARG A 155 -22.38 13.45 -18.63
CA ARG A 155 -22.05 14.88 -18.60
C ARG A 155 -21.01 15.26 -19.64
N GLY A 156 -20.22 14.30 -20.14
CA GLY A 156 -19.23 14.54 -21.18
C GLY A 156 -18.27 15.68 -20.82
N GLU A 157 -18.12 16.65 -21.70
CA GLU A 157 -17.28 17.85 -21.51
C GLU A 157 -17.93 18.94 -20.64
N ASN A 158 -19.21 18.82 -20.29
CA ASN A 158 -19.95 19.81 -19.50
C ASN A 158 -19.67 19.73 -17.99
N GLN A 159 -18.61 19.04 -17.57
CA GLN A 159 -18.21 18.91 -16.17
C GLN A 159 -16.81 19.50 -15.97
N LYS A 160 -16.53 19.94 -14.73
CA LYS A 160 -15.22 20.49 -14.39
C LYS A 160 -14.11 19.48 -14.69
N PRO A 161 -12.92 19.92 -15.16
CA PRO A 161 -11.78 19.03 -15.39
C PRO A 161 -11.33 18.24 -14.15
N THR A 162 -11.68 18.72 -12.96
CA THR A 162 -11.41 18.10 -11.65
C THR A 162 -12.54 17.20 -11.15
N ALA A 163 -13.68 17.10 -11.85
CA ALA A 163 -14.82 16.30 -11.42
C ALA A 163 -14.40 14.86 -11.09
N GLY A 164 -14.71 14.40 -9.87
CA GLY A 164 -14.38 13.09 -9.36
C GLY A 164 -12.91 12.87 -8.99
N LYS A 165 -12.04 13.89 -9.05
CA LYS A 165 -10.63 13.76 -8.67
C LYS A 165 -10.43 13.96 -7.17
N LEU A 166 -9.39 13.32 -6.65
CA LEU A 166 -8.99 13.39 -5.24
C LEU A 166 -8.41 14.77 -4.89
N LEU A 167 -9.00 15.49 -3.95
CA LEU A 167 -8.53 16.79 -3.47
C LEU A 167 -7.57 16.67 -2.28
N SER A 168 -7.80 15.72 -1.39
CA SER A 168 -6.94 15.50 -0.22
C SER A 168 -7.15 14.15 0.42
N ILE A 169 -6.15 13.73 1.20
CA ILE A 169 -6.22 12.58 2.11
C ILE A 169 -6.00 13.11 3.52
N THR A 170 -6.87 12.76 4.47
CA THR A 170 -6.78 13.21 5.86
C THR A 170 -6.86 12.01 6.81
N ASP A 171 -6.03 11.97 7.85
CA ASP A 171 -6.15 10.95 8.91
C ASP A 171 -7.03 11.45 10.08
N ARG A 172 -7.29 10.57 11.06
CA ARG A 172 -8.11 10.92 12.25
C ARG A 172 -7.50 12.00 13.15
N ASN A 173 -6.20 12.25 13.03
CA ASN A 173 -5.49 13.30 13.75
C ASN A 173 -5.49 14.65 13.00
N GLY A 174 -6.08 14.69 11.79
CA GLY A 174 -6.15 15.88 10.95
C GLY A 174 -4.88 16.13 10.16
N ASN A 175 -3.95 15.17 10.11
CA ASN A 175 -2.80 15.23 9.21
C ASN A 175 -3.29 15.07 7.78
N ARG A 176 -2.81 15.90 6.85
CA ARG A 176 -3.44 16.06 5.55
C ARG A 176 -2.42 16.15 4.42
N ILE A 177 -2.63 15.34 3.39
CA ILE A 177 -2.03 15.51 2.07
C ILE A 177 -3.02 16.26 1.19
N SER A 178 -2.60 17.36 0.56
CA SER A 178 -3.43 18.19 -0.33
C SER A 178 -2.94 18.10 -1.78
N LEU A 179 -3.88 18.03 -2.72
CA LEU A 179 -3.61 17.88 -4.15
C LEU A 179 -4.06 19.13 -4.91
N THR A 180 -3.19 19.66 -5.76
CA THR A 180 -3.45 20.85 -6.58
C THR A 180 -3.44 20.48 -8.06
N TYR A 181 -4.47 20.93 -8.77
CA TYR A 181 -4.67 20.66 -10.18
C TYR A 181 -4.55 21.92 -11.02
N ASP A 182 -4.14 21.79 -12.27
CA ASP A 182 -4.22 22.88 -13.25
C ASP A 182 -5.61 23.00 -13.91
N GLU A 183 -5.75 23.93 -14.85
CA GLU A 183 -7.01 24.20 -15.54
C GLU A 183 -7.50 23.02 -16.39
N GLU A 184 -6.59 22.14 -16.84
CA GLU A 184 -6.93 20.89 -17.54
C GLU A 184 -7.19 19.72 -16.58
N GLY A 185 -7.09 19.95 -15.26
CA GLY A 185 -7.28 18.96 -14.23
C GLY A 185 -6.11 17.98 -14.07
N ARG A 186 -4.91 18.31 -14.55
CA ARG A 186 -3.70 17.49 -14.29
C ARG A 186 -3.19 17.80 -12.89
N LEU A 187 -2.79 16.76 -12.14
CA LEU A 187 -2.24 16.92 -10.79
C LEU A 187 -0.84 17.52 -10.88
N ILE A 188 -0.68 18.81 -10.57
CA ILE A 188 0.61 19.50 -10.71
C ILE A 188 1.39 19.58 -9.40
N ARG A 189 0.74 19.40 -8.26
CA ARG A 189 1.38 19.45 -6.95
C ARG A 189 0.68 18.60 -5.90
N VAL A 190 1.48 17.93 -5.09
CA VAL A 190 1.08 17.34 -3.82
C VAL A 190 1.79 18.09 -2.70
N GLU A 191 1.08 18.46 -1.66
CA GLU A 191 1.63 19.08 -0.45
C GLU A 191 1.31 18.17 0.75
N ASP A 192 2.32 17.78 1.53
CA ASP A 192 2.12 16.91 2.70
C ASP A 192 1.73 17.70 3.96
N THR A 193 1.53 16.97 5.07
CA THR A 193 1.07 17.53 6.35
C THR A 193 1.89 18.72 6.86
N VAL A 194 3.19 18.75 6.53
CA VAL A 194 4.14 19.75 7.05
C VAL A 194 4.51 20.80 5.99
N GLY A 195 3.81 20.80 4.85
CA GLY A 195 3.96 21.80 3.79
C GLY A 195 5.07 21.50 2.78
N ARG A 196 5.67 20.30 2.80
CA ARG A 196 6.63 19.90 1.77
C ARG A 196 5.89 19.67 0.45
N ARG A 197 6.48 20.15 -0.65
CA ARG A 197 5.86 20.16 -1.97
C ARG A 197 6.55 19.19 -2.91
N TYR A 198 5.72 18.44 -3.62
CA TYR A 198 6.12 17.49 -4.65
C TYR A 198 5.46 17.94 -5.95
N ASP A 199 6.27 18.35 -6.92
CA ASP A 199 5.80 18.98 -8.16
C ASP A 199 5.80 17.97 -9.32
N LEU A 200 4.74 17.98 -10.11
CA LEU A 200 4.51 17.07 -11.24
C LEU A 200 4.43 17.87 -12.54
N PHE A 201 5.20 17.46 -13.55
CA PHE A 201 5.32 18.17 -14.83
C PHE A 201 4.86 17.31 -15.99
N TYR A 202 4.14 17.92 -16.94
CA TYR A 202 3.46 17.21 -18.01
C TYR A 202 3.86 17.69 -19.41
N GLU A 203 3.87 16.76 -20.36
CA GLU A 203 3.82 17.04 -21.80
C GLU A 203 2.48 16.51 -22.35
N GLY A 204 1.60 17.41 -22.78
CA GLY A 204 0.22 17.05 -23.06
C GLY A 204 -0.48 16.51 -21.80
N HIS A 205 -0.89 15.24 -21.83
CA HIS A 205 -1.52 14.55 -20.70
C HIS A 205 -0.59 13.59 -19.95
N LEU A 206 0.66 13.43 -20.42
CA LEU A 206 1.62 12.47 -19.88
C LEU A 206 2.55 13.15 -18.87
N LEU A 207 2.67 12.57 -17.69
CA LEU A 207 3.59 12.99 -16.62
C LEU A 207 5.02 12.67 -17.05
N VAL A 208 5.86 13.68 -17.25
CA VAL A 208 7.25 13.49 -17.70
C VAL A 208 8.27 13.64 -16.59
N GLU A 209 7.91 14.32 -15.49
CA GLU A 209 8.82 14.54 -14.36
C GLU A 209 8.07 14.67 -13.03
N LEU A 210 8.60 14.04 -11.98
CA LEU A 210 8.24 14.25 -10.58
C LEU A 210 9.45 14.83 -9.86
N ARG A 211 9.22 15.88 -9.05
CA ARG A 211 10.23 16.50 -8.19
C ARG A 211 9.82 16.50 -6.75
N ASP A 212 10.79 16.28 -5.88
CA ASP A 212 10.61 16.39 -4.44
C ASP A 212 11.07 17.77 -3.92
N PRO A 213 10.95 18.04 -2.60
CA PRO A 213 11.33 19.31 -1.99
C PRO A 213 12.81 19.71 -2.17
N GLU A 214 13.69 18.75 -2.44
CA GLU A 214 15.14 18.97 -2.63
C GLU A 214 15.53 19.01 -4.12
N ASP A 215 14.55 19.18 -5.03
CA ASP A 215 14.69 19.19 -6.51
C ASP A 215 15.28 17.88 -7.08
N ARG A 216 15.23 16.77 -6.33
CA ARG A 216 15.54 15.43 -6.87
C ARG A 216 14.49 15.06 -7.91
N ARG A 217 14.91 14.43 -9.01
CA ARG A 217 14.04 14.25 -10.19
C ARG A 217 13.88 12.79 -10.59
N TRP A 218 12.63 12.41 -10.77
CA TRP A 218 12.24 11.19 -11.46
C TRP A 218 11.71 11.57 -12.84
N ARG A 219 12.19 10.90 -13.89
CA ARG A 219 11.84 11.20 -15.28
C ARG A 219 11.13 10.02 -15.92
N TYR A 220 10.11 10.30 -16.71
CA TYR A 220 9.25 9.32 -17.37
C TYR A 220 9.30 9.52 -18.88
N GLY A 221 9.67 8.48 -19.62
CA GLY A 221 9.82 8.49 -21.08
C GLY A 221 8.78 7.61 -21.76
N TYR A 222 8.34 8.02 -22.96
CA TYR A 222 7.22 7.44 -23.68
C TYR A 222 7.56 7.13 -25.13
N ASP A 223 6.81 6.20 -25.74
CA ASP A 223 6.79 6.06 -27.20
C ASP A 223 5.73 6.96 -27.86
N GLU A 224 5.67 6.94 -29.19
CA GLU A 224 4.71 7.75 -29.99
C GLU A 224 3.23 7.43 -29.68
N SER A 225 2.96 6.26 -29.11
CA SER A 225 1.61 5.86 -28.67
C SER A 225 1.32 6.24 -27.21
N GLY A 226 2.23 6.97 -26.56
CA GLY A 226 2.11 7.40 -25.17
C GLY A 226 2.31 6.28 -24.15
N ARG A 227 2.87 5.12 -24.53
CA ARG A 227 3.16 4.04 -23.59
C ARG A 227 4.47 4.32 -22.85
N LEU A 228 4.48 4.17 -21.53
CA LEU A 228 5.65 4.41 -20.70
C LEU A 228 6.77 3.40 -21.03
N THR A 229 7.85 3.86 -21.65
CA THR A 229 8.98 3.00 -22.06
C THR A 229 10.18 3.11 -21.13
N GLN A 230 10.28 4.17 -20.34
CA GLN A 230 11.44 4.42 -19.50
C GLN A 230 11.07 5.15 -18.20
N VAL A 231 11.71 4.78 -17.09
CA VAL A 231 11.75 5.58 -15.87
C VAL A 231 13.18 5.73 -15.40
N ALA A 232 13.60 6.95 -15.07
CA ALA A 232 14.90 7.24 -14.49
C ALA A 232 14.75 7.91 -13.11
N ASN A 233 15.53 7.47 -12.13
CA ASN A 233 15.58 8.09 -10.80
C ASN A 233 16.75 9.11 -10.70
N PRO A 234 16.89 9.83 -9.56
CA PRO A 234 17.92 10.86 -9.38
C PRO A 234 19.36 10.38 -9.60
N ILE A 235 19.69 9.16 -9.17
CA ILE A 235 21.04 8.58 -9.31
C ILE A 235 21.33 8.01 -10.72
N GLY A 236 20.41 8.20 -11.67
CA GLY A 236 20.57 7.75 -13.06
C GLY A 236 20.27 6.27 -13.31
N ALA A 237 19.65 5.58 -12.35
CA ALA A 237 19.15 4.23 -12.57
C ALA A 237 17.95 4.26 -13.52
N ILE A 238 17.95 3.39 -14.53
CA ILE A 238 16.96 3.39 -15.61
C ILE A 238 16.23 2.05 -15.68
N TRP A 239 14.90 2.09 -15.57
CA TRP A 239 14.00 0.99 -15.89
C TRP A 239 13.44 1.17 -17.30
N GLN A 240 13.34 0.08 -18.06
CA GLN A 240 12.76 0.10 -19.41
C GLN A 240 11.61 -0.90 -19.54
N PHE A 241 10.63 -0.56 -20.37
CA PHE A 241 9.44 -1.37 -20.62
C PHE A 241 9.19 -1.50 -22.13
N ALA A 242 8.79 -2.69 -22.56
CA ALA A 242 8.33 -2.94 -23.93
C ALA A 242 6.96 -3.59 -23.92
N TYR A 243 6.20 -3.40 -25.00
CA TYR A 243 4.80 -3.81 -25.10
C TYR A 243 4.54 -4.49 -26.45
N ASP A 244 3.49 -5.31 -26.50
CA ASP A 244 2.89 -5.77 -27.76
C ASP A 244 1.93 -4.72 -28.35
N SER A 245 1.25 -5.06 -29.44
CA SER A 245 0.29 -4.18 -30.11
C SER A 245 -0.96 -3.86 -29.28
N GLU A 246 -1.31 -4.72 -28.32
CA GLU A 246 -2.45 -4.53 -27.41
C GLU A 246 -2.05 -3.73 -26.14
N GLY A 247 -0.79 -3.29 -26.07
CA GLY A 247 -0.26 -2.55 -24.93
C GLY A 247 0.06 -3.43 -23.71
N ARG A 248 0.12 -4.76 -23.87
CA ARG A 248 0.52 -5.68 -22.79
C ARG A 248 2.04 -5.70 -22.66
N MET A 249 2.57 -5.60 -21.44
CA MET A 249 4.00 -5.51 -21.19
C MET A 249 4.71 -6.83 -21.54
N THR A 250 5.56 -6.83 -22.57
CA THR A 250 6.30 -8.02 -23.00
C THR A 250 7.70 -8.11 -22.41
N ARG A 251 8.25 -6.98 -21.91
CA ARG A 251 9.57 -6.94 -21.28
C ARG A 251 9.66 -5.83 -20.24
N ARG A 252 10.34 -6.12 -19.13
CA ARG A 252 10.78 -5.15 -18.12
C ARG A 252 12.27 -5.31 -17.85
N THR A 253 13.07 -4.29 -18.14
CA THR A 253 14.51 -4.24 -17.91
C THR A 253 14.84 -3.40 -16.68
N SER A 254 15.66 -3.94 -15.79
CA SER A 254 16.19 -3.23 -14.62
C SER A 254 17.51 -2.50 -14.96
N PRO A 255 17.91 -1.49 -14.17
CA PRO A 255 19.13 -0.73 -14.38
C PRO A 255 20.41 -1.57 -14.47
N LEU A 256 20.50 -2.70 -13.75
CA LEU A 256 21.64 -3.62 -13.81
C LEU A 256 21.68 -4.47 -15.09
N GLY A 257 20.65 -4.39 -15.94
CA GLY A 257 20.51 -5.17 -17.17
C GLY A 257 19.61 -6.40 -17.09
N PRO A 258 19.43 -7.12 -15.96
CA PRO A 258 18.43 -8.18 -15.88
C PRO A 258 17.04 -7.74 -16.31
N SER A 259 16.31 -8.64 -16.94
CA SER A 259 14.94 -8.37 -17.35
C SER A 259 14.10 -9.62 -17.25
N VAL A 260 12.80 -9.40 -17.09
CA VAL A 260 11.78 -10.43 -17.25
C VAL A 260 11.09 -10.19 -18.59
N ARG A 261 10.78 -11.26 -19.32
CA ARG A 261 9.93 -11.24 -20.51
C ARG A 261 8.66 -12.03 -20.27
N TYR A 262 7.55 -11.55 -20.82
CA TYR A 262 6.23 -12.14 -20.67
C TYR A 262 5.71 -12.60 -22.03
N ARG A 263 5.04 -13.76 -22.04
CA ARG A 263 4.18 -14.19 -23.14
C ARG A 263 2.75 -14.25 -22.65
N TYR A 264 1.84 -13.94 -23.58
CA TYR A 264 0.41 -13.95 -23.35
C TYR A 264 -0.24 -15.02 -24.23
N ASP A 265 -1.28 -15.66 -23.75
CA ASP A 265 -2.15 -16.50 -24.58
C ASP A 265 -3.12 -15.64 -25.43
N GLU A 266 -3.99 -16.30 -26.20
CA GLU A 266 -4.94 -15.64 -27.09
C GLU A 266 -5.97 -14.79 -26.33
N GLU A 267 -6.28 -15.16 -25.08
CA GLU A 267 -7.15 -14.41 -24.17
C GLU A 267 -6.43 -13.28 -23.43
N GLY A 268 -5.12 -13.11 -23.64
CA GLY A 268 -4.32 -12.05 -23.02
C GLY A 268 -3.89 -12.30 -21.59
N ARG A 269 -3.87 -13.56 -21.17
CA ARG A 269 -3.36 -13.99 -19.86
C ARG A 269 -1.89 -14.35 -19.96
N VAL A 270 -1.10 -14.08 -18.93
CA VAL A 270 0.32 -14.46 -18.88
C VAL A 270 0.44 -15.98 -18.96
N SER A 271 1.07 -16.52 -19.98
CA SER A 271 1.27 -17.96 -20.16
C SER A 271 2.68 -18.41 -19.77
N GLU A 272 3.69 -17.60 -20.03
CA GLU A 272 5.09 -17.93 -19.75
C GLU A 272 5.89 -16.68 -19.35
N VAL A 273 6.82 -16.88 -18.43
CA VAL A 273 7.72 -15.83 -17.95
C VAL A 273 9.16 -16.30 -18.12
N PHE A 274 9.99 -15.46 -18.72
CA PHE A 274 11.38 -15.80 -19.06
C PHE A 274 12.37 -14.84 -18.45
N GLY A 275 13.53 -15.38 -18.08
CA GLY A 275 14.74 -14.59 -17.90
C GLY A 275 15.27 -14.09 -19.25
N LEU A 276 16.16 -13.10 -19.22
CA LEU A 276 16.76 -12.56 -20.45
C LEU A 276 17.57 -13.57 -21.25
N ASP A 277 18.25 -14.49 -20.56
CA ASP A 277 19.02 -15.58 -21.17
C ASP A 277 18.13 -16.62 -21.89
N GLY A 278 16.80 -16.46 -21.82
CA GLY A 278 15.84 -17.37 -22.42
C GLY A 278 15.44 -18.52 -21.51
N SER A 279 15.98 -18.59 -20.28
CA SER A 279 15.52 -19.52 -19.26
C SER A 279 14.04 -19.26 -18.95
N LEU A 280 13.26 -20.34 -18.86
CA LEU A 280 11.88 -20.28 -18.39
C LEU A 280 11.91 -20.11 -16.87
N ILE A 281 11.36 -19.00 -16.37
CA ILE A 281 11.24 -18.72 -14.94
C ILE A 281 10.03 -19.45 -14.39
N ASN A 282 8.88 -19.33 -15.07
CA ASN A 282 7.67 -20.05 -14.72
C ASN A 282 6.68 -20.11 -15.91
N ARG A 283 5.64 -20.93 -15.76
CA ARG A 283 4.56 -21.10 -16.72
C ARG A 283 3.22 -21.21 -16.03
N PHE A 284 2.18 -20.67 -16.67
CA PHE A 284 0.79 -20.80 -16.27
C PHE A 284 -0.01 -21.56 -17.33
N ARG A 285 -0.94 -22.41 -16.87
CA ARG A 285 -1.97 -23.01 -17.72
C ARG A 285 -3.33 -22.80 -17.08
N TYR A 286 -4.28 -22.32 -17.87
CA TYR A 286 -5.60 -21.95 -17.41
C TYR A 286 -6.64 -22.92 -17.95
N GLU A 287 -7.45 -23.48 -17.06
CA GLU A 287 -8.63 -24.26 -17.42
C GLU A 287 -9.87 -23.56 -16.89
N ARG A 288 -10.90 -23.46 -17.72
CA ARG A 288 -12.14 -22.77 -17.41
C ARG A 288 -13.29 -23.75 -17.67
N GLY A 289 -13.92 -24.22 -16.59
CA GLY A 289 -15.12 -25.05 -16.60
C GLY A 289 -16.02 -24.65 -15.43
N ASP A 290 -16.72 -25.61 -14.84
CA ASP A 290 -17.53 -25.36 -13.62
C ASP A 290 -16.69 -24.85 -12.44
N LEU A 291 -15.41 -25.24 -12.41
CA LEU A 291 -14.37 -24.67 -11.57
C LEU A 291 -13.33 -23.97 -12.45
N LEU A 292 -12.72 -22.91 -11.93
CA LEU A 292 -11.61 -22.22 -12.59
C LEU A 292 -10.31 -22.79 -12.03
N ARG A 293 -9.43 -23.31 -12.88
CA ARG A 293 -8.14 -23.87 -12.45
C ARG A 293 -6.98 -23.18 -13.11
N THR A 294 -5.89 -23.05 -12.35
CA THR A 294 -4.62 -22.52 -12.84
C THR A 294 -3.48 -23.39 -12.34
N GLU A 295 -2.78 -24.05 -13.26
CA GLU A 295 -1.52 -24.75 -12.97
C GLU A 295 -0.36 -23.75 -13.14
N TYR A 296 0.36 -23.49 -12.05
CA TYR A 296 1.61 -22.76 -12.02
C TYR A 296 2.78 -23.75 -11.93
N THR A 297 3.79 -23.59 -12.81
CA THR A 297 5.03 -24.37 -12.76
C THR A 297 6.20 -23.43 -12.52
N ASP A 298 6.95 -23.65 -11.44
CA ASP A 298 8.13 -22.84 -11.09
C ASP A 298 9.39 -23.24 -11.90
N MET A 299 10.49 -22.52 -11.65
CA MET A 299 11.77 -22.72 -12.35
C MET A 299 12.41 -24.11 -12.07
N ALA A 300 12.08 -24.72 -10.93
CA ALA A 300 12.53 -26.07 -10.56
C ALA A 300 11.60 -27.17 -11.12
N GLY A 301 10.50 -26.80 -11.77
CA GLY A 301 9.47 -27.72 -12.27
C GLY A 301 8.44 -28.11 -11.21
N GLY A 302 8.48 -27.51 -10.02
CA GLY A 302 7.47 -27.66 -8.98
C GLY A 302 6.13 -27.12 -9.47
N LYS A 303 5.06 -27.88 -9.23
CA LYS A 303 3.72 -27.54 -9.70
C LYS A 303 2.81 -27.15 -8.54
N THR A 304 2.17 -26.00 -8.67
CA THR A 304 1.09 -25.56 -7.79
C THR A 304 -0.19 -25.46 -8.60
N VAL A 305 -1.30 -26.02 -8.11
CA VAL A 305 -2.61 -25.90 -8.76
C VAL A 305 -3.53 -25.08 -7.88
N TYR A 306 -3.99 -23.94 -8.39
CA TYR A 306 -5.01 -23.10 -7.77
C TYR A 306 -6.38 -23.48 -8.34
N VAL A 307 -7.35 -23.74 -7.47
CA VAL A 307 -8.73 -24.04 -7.85
C VAL A 307 -9.66 -23.01 -7.22
N PHE A 308 -10.47 -22.40 -8.07
CA PHE A 308 -11.47 -21.43 -7.67
C PHE A 308 -12.87 -21.94 -7.99
N ASP A 309 -13.85 -21.52 -7.19
CA ASP A 309 -15.26 -21.68 -7.54
C ASP A 309 -15.66 -20.78 -8.72
N ALA A 310 -16.90 -20.95 -9.20
CA ALA A 310 -17.43 -20.17 -10.33
C ALA A 310 -17.54 -18.65 -10.06
N THR A 311 -17.51 -18.24 -8.79
CA THR A 311 -17.52 -16.84 -8.35
C THR A 311 -16.11 -16.26 -8.15
N GLY A 312 -15.06 -17.09 -8.26
CA GLY A 312 -13.67 -16.69 -8.17
C GLY A 312 -13.05 -16.79 -6.78
N HIS A 313 -13.69 -17.43 -5.80
CA HIS A 313 -13.07 -17.68 -4.50
C HIS A 313 -12.07 -18.84 -4.61
N LEU A 314 -10.88 -18.66 -4.04
CA LEU A 314 -9.86 -19.71 -3.98
C LEU A 314 -10.30 -20.78 -2.96
N ILE A 315 -10.68 -21.96 -3.42
CA ILE A 315 -11.19 -23.06 -2.57
C ILE A 315 -10.15 -24.15 -2.33
N GLU A 316 -9.14 -24.28 -3.20
CA GLU A 316 -8.08 -25.28 -3.05
C GLU A 316 -6.74 -24.80 -3.62
N VAL A 317 -5.65 -25.16 -2.95
CA VAL A 317 -4.27 -25.05 -3.44
C VAL A 317 -3.58 -26.40 -3.29
N GLN A 318 -3.16 -26.99 -4.41
CA GLN A 318 -2.32 -28.19 -4.41
C GLN A 318 -0.86 -27.74 -4.52
N HIS A 319 -0.03 -28.14 -3.57
CA HIS A 319 1.37 -27.71 -3.47
C HIS A 319 2.33 -28.65 -4.21
N PRO A 320 3.54 -28.19 -4.58
CA PRO A 320 4.53 -29.04 -5.25
C PRO A 320 4.94 -30.28 -4.47
N SER A 321 4.83 -30.23 -3.14
CA SER A 321 5.10 -31.35 -2.23
C SER A 321 4.01 -32.44 -2.24
N GLY A 322 2.85 -32.18 -2.84
CA GLY A 322 1.67 -33.04 -2.81
C GLY A 322 0.66 -32.69 -1.70
N GLY A 323 1.02 -31.80 -0.77
CA GLY A 323 0.10 -31.28 0.25
C GLY A 323 -1.02 -30.46 -0.36
N VAL A 324 -2.19 -30.44 0.29
CA VAL A 324 -3.36 -29.69 -0.19
C VAL A 324 -3.83 -28.72 0.88
N THR A 325 -4.06 -27.47 0.49
CA THR A 325 -4.78 -26.47 1.30
C THR A 325 -6.20 -26.33 0.79
N GLN A 326 -7.18 -26.39 1.69
CA GLN A 326 -8.59 -26.14 1.38
C GLN A 326 -9.09 -24.92 2.12
N HIS A 327 -9.95 -24.15 1.47
CA HIS A 327 -10.60 -22.97 2.04
C HIS A 327 -12.11 -23.07 1.93
N GLU A 328 -12.79 -22.61 2.98
CA GLU A 328 -14.25 -22.46 3.00
C GLU A 328 -14.61 -21.02 3.37
N TYR A 329 -15.70 -20.55 2.79
CA TYR A 329 -16.20 -19.19 2.95
C TYR A 329 -17.65 -19.20 3.44
N ASP A 330 -18.05 -18.17 4.19
CA ASP A 330 -19.45 -17.91 4.47
C ASP A 330 -20.16 -17.23 3.28
N ASP A 331 -21.47 -17.01 3.39
CA ASP A 331 -22.28 -16.31 2.36
C ASP A 331 -21.82 -14.86 2.12
N GLY A 332 -21.08 -14.28 3.06
CA GLY A 332 -20.46 -12.96 2.95
C GLY A 332 -19.08 -12.99 2.29
N PHE A 333 -18.60 -14.15 1.85
CA PHE A 333 -17.26 -14.40 1.31
C PHE A 333 -16.12 -14.16 2.30
N ASN A 334 -16.37 -14.29 3.61
CA ASN A 334 -15.31 -14.33 4.61
C ASN A 334 -14.75 -15.74 4.72
N ARG A 335 -13.42 -15.89 4.74
CA ARG A 335 -12.77 -17.20 4.87
C ARG A 335 -12.96 -17.73 6.30
N ILE A 336 -13.84 -18.71 6.48
CA ILE A 336 -14.17 -19.28 7.80
C ILE A 336 -13.30 -20.49 8.16
N ARG A 337 -12.64 -21.10 7.17
CA ARG A 337 -11.75 -22.24 7.38
C ARG A 337 -10.58 -22.21 6.40
N SER A 338 -9.40 -22.59 6.89
CA SER A 338 -8.24 -22.93 6.07
C SER A 338 -7.59 -24.19 6.64
N ALA A 339 -7.49 -25.25 5.85
CA ALA A 339 -6.96 -26.54 6.31
C ALA A 339 -5.84 -27.03 5.39
N TYR A 340 -4.68 -27.32 5.97
CA TYR A 340 -3.56 -27.94 5.27
C TYR A 340 -3.48 -29.42 5.67
N SER A 341 -3.43 -30.30 4.68
CA SER A 341 -3.58 -31.76 4.85
C SER A 341 -2.66 -32.41 5.89
N GLU A 342 -1.55 -31.76 6.28
CA GLU A 342 -0.55 -32.29 7.23
C GLU A 342 -0.33 -31.42 8.49
N GLU A 343 -0.86 -30.19 8.54
CA GLU A 343 -0.56 -29.21 9.62
C GLU A 343 -1.81 -28.81 10.42
N GLY A 344 -2.96 -29.39 10.10
CA GLY A 344 -4.23 -29.10 10.76
C GLY A 344 -4.99 -27.95 10.10
N GLU A 345 -5.88 -27.32 10.85
CA GLU A 345 -6.78 -26.31 10.31
C GLU A 345 -6.89 -25.08 11.20
N THR A 346 -7.08 -23.93 10.58
CA THR A 346 -7.49 -22.70 11.24
C THR A 346 -8.94 -22.41 10.92
N ARG A 347 -9.64 -21.78 11.86
CA ARG A 347 -11.02 -21.33 11.66
C ARG A 347 -11.15 -19.88 12.13
N ALA A 348 -12.05 -19.13 11.52
CA ALA A 348 -12.36 -17.77 11.94
C ALA A 348 -13.88 -17.56 12.01
N ARG A 349 -14.30 -16.76 12.98
CA ARG A 349 -15.66 -16.20 13.03
C ARG A 349 -15.60 -14.71 12.85
N TYR A 350 -16.63 -14.18 12.20
CA TYR A 350 -16.73 -12.78 11.89
C TYR A 350 -17.98 -12.16 12.50
N ASP A 351 -17.93 -10.88 12.89
CA ASP A 351 -19.13 -10.11 13.18
C ASP A 351 -19.81 -9.63 11.88
N GLU A 352 -20.94 -8.93 11.99
CA GLU A 352 -21.59 -8.26 10.86
C GLU A 352 -20.65 -7.27 10.17
N ARG A 353 -19.64 -6.81 10.93
CA ARG A 353 -18.58 -5.95 10.47
C ARG A 353 -17.34 -6.69 9.90
N LYS A 354 -17.48 -7.98 9.55
CA LYS A 354 -16.42 -8.81 8.94
C LYS A 354 -15.08 -8.73 9.69
N ASN A 355 -15.12 -8.36 10.96
CA ASN A 355 -13.97 -8.39 11.83
C ASN A 355 -13.83 -9.79 12.40
N VAL A 356 -12.60 -10.27 12.53
CA VAL A 356 -12.35 -11.56 13.17
C VAL A 356 -12.67 -11.44 14.66
N VAL A 357 -13.81 -11.97 15.10
CA VAL A 357 -14.19 -11.97 16.54
C VAL A 357 -13.69 -13.19 17.28
N GLU A 358 -13.41 -14.29 16.55
CA GLU A 358 -12.80 -15.49 17.09
C GLU A 358 -11.88 -16.12 16.04
N TRP A 359 -10.67 -16.50 16.44
CA TRP A 359 -9.71 -17.18 15.58
C TRP A 359 -9.19 -18.44 16.28
N PHE A 360 -9.31 -19.58 15.61
CA PHE A 360 -8.89 -20.88 16.10
C PHE A 360 -7.59 -21.29 15.42
N GLU A 361 -6.60 -21.63 16.23
CA GLU A 361 -5.35 -22.24 15.79
C GLU A 361 -5.53 -23.73 15.48
N PRO A 362 -4.57 -24.35 14.74
CA PRO A 362 -4.58 -25.81 14.53
C PRO A 362 -4.53 -26.63 15.82
N SER A 363 -4.02 -26.05 16.90
CA SER A 363 -4.01 -26.63 18.26
C SER A 363 -5.42 -26.74 18.88
N GLY A 364 -6.40 -26.01 18.34
CA GLY A 364 -7.73 -25.82 18.94
C GLY A 364 -7.82 -24.65 19.93
N GLU A 365 -6.70 -23.99 20.24
CA GLU A 365 -6.70 -22.74 21.01
C GLU A 365 -7.42 -21.63 20.24
N ALA A 366 -8.16 -20.78 20.96
CA ALA A 366 -8.97 -19.73 20.34
C ALA A 366 -8.65 -18.35 20.90
N TYR A 367 -8.36 -17.41 20.00
CA TYR A 367 -8.26 -15.99 20.31
C TYR A 367 -9.62 -15.33 20.11
N ARG A 368 -10.00 -14.41 21.00
CA ARG A 368 -11.23 -13.62 20.87
C ARG A 368 -10.93 -12.15 20.87
N PHE A 369 -11.60 -11.43 19.99
CA PHE A 369 -11.40 -10.00 19.81
C PHE A 369 -12.71 -9.25 20.05
N THR A 370 -12.62 -8.10 20.70
CA THR A 370 -13.70 -7.12 20.77
C THR A 370 -13.21 -5.84 20.13
N TYR A 371 -14.09 -5.19 19.36
CA TYR A 371 -13.78 -3.99 18.60
C TYR A 371 -14.64 -2.84 19.13
N GLU A 372 -14.11 -1.61 19.09
CA GLU A 372 -14.94 -0.43 19.27
C GLU A 372 -15.75 -0.13 17.98
N PRO A 373 -16.95 0.47 18.10
CA PRO A 373 -17.89 0.57 16.99
C PRO A 373 -17.60 1.68 15.98
N ASP A 374 -16.87 2.73 16.30
CA ASP A 374 -16.76 3.93 15.47
C ASP A 374 -15.66 3.80 14.40
N PHE A 375 -14.51 3.28 14.78
CA PHE A 375 -13.31 3.21 13.94
C PHE A 375 -12.66 1.82 13.84
N ASN A 376 -13.34 0.80 14.37
CA ASN A 376 -12.96 -0.59 14.33
C ASN A 376 -11.63 -0.95 15.02
N GLY A 377 -11.27 -0.24 16.09
CA GLY A 377 -10.09 -0.57 16.91
C GLY A 377 -10.32 -1.74 17.86
N VAL A 378 -9.37 -2.68 17.96
CA VAL A 378 -9.46 -3.80 18.94
C VAL A 378 -9.37 -3.24 20.37
N THR A 379 -10.40 -3.42 21.19
CA THR A 379 -10.45 -3.00 22.60
C THR A 379 -10.16 -4.11 23.59
N ARG A 380 -10.32 -5.37 23.19
CA ARG A 380 -10.08 -6.52 24.06
C ARG A 380 -9.57 -7.72 23.28
N ILE A 381 -8.53 -8.35 23.78
CA ILE A 381 -7.97 -9.61 23.26
C ILE A 381 -8.03 -10.63 24.38
N VAL A 382 -8.59 -11.80 24.10
CA VAL A 382 -8.49 -12.98 24.96
C VAL A 382 -7.65 -14.02 24.22
N ASP A 383 -6.51 -14.41 24.77
CA ASP A 383 -5.68 -15.45 24.15
C ASP A 383 -6.23 -16.86 24.37
N GLY A 384 -5.57 -17.87 23.76
CA GLY A 384 -5.93 -19.28 23.89
C GLY A 384 -5.97 -19.83 25.31
N ARG A 385 -5.31 -19.15 26.26
CA ARG A 385 -5.23 -19.53 27.69
C ARG A 385 -6.23 -18.76 28.55
N GLY A 386 -7.01 -17.86 27.96
CA GLY A 386 -7.96 -17.01 28.67
C GLY A 386 -7.34 -15.75 29.27
N ASN A 387 -6.06 -15.45 28.99
CA ASN A 387 -5.43 -14.21 29.41
C ASN A 387 -6.05 -13.04 28.64
N VAL A 388 -6.26 -11.92 29.32
CA VAL A 388 -6.95 -10.76 28.77
C VAL A 388 -5.97 -9.61 28.60
N THR A 389 -5.98 -9.00 27.42
CA THR A 389 -5.36 -7.68 27.18
C THR A 389 -6.47 -6.69 26.85
N GLU A 390 -6.48 -5.53 27.51
CA GLU A 390 -7.45 -4.46 27.26
C GLU A 390 -6.75 -3.24 26.64
N LEU A 391 -7.36 -2.67 25.61
CA LEU A 391 -6.89 -1.48 24.91
C LEU A 391 -7.96 -0.38 25.00
N THR A 392 -7.53 0.84 25.29
CA THR A 392 -8.40 2.02 25.31
C THR A 392 -7.82 3.07 24.38
N TYR A 393 -8.69 3.70 23.60
CA TYR A 393 -8.33 4.72 22.63
C TYR A 393 -8.99 6.06 22.99
N ASP A 394 -8.46 7.16 22.45
CA ASP A 394 -9.17 8.44 22.42
C ASP A 394 -10.16 8.54 21.24
N ASP A 395 -10.90 9.64 21.16
CA ASP A 395 -11.89 9.89 20.10
C ASP A 395 -11.29 10.00 18.68
N ARG A 396 -9.95 10.10 18.56
CA ARG A 396 -9.21 10.11 17.29
C ARG A 396 -8.63 8.73 16.96
N GLY A 397 -8.86 7.73 17.80
CA GLY A 397 -8.34 6.37 17.63
C GLY A 397 -6.89 6.20 18.05
N ASN A 398 -6.29 7.14 18.79
CA ASN A 398 -4.95 6.96 19.35
C ASN A 398 -5.02 6.06 20.59
N LEU A 399 -4.13 5.07 20.70
CA LEU A 399 -4.09 4.13 21.82
C LEU A 399 -3.58 4.83 23.09
N ILE A 400 -4.45 5.12 24.06
CA ILE A 400 -4.10 5.86 25.29
C ILE A 400 -3.81 4.95 26.49
N ARG A 401 -4.21 3.67 26.44
CA ARG A 401 -3.98 2.72 27.53
C ARG A 401 -3.95 1.28 27.04
N VAL A 402 -3.00 0.51 27.56
CA VAL A 402 -2.92 -0.95 27.45
C VAL A 402 -2.87 -1.54 28.85
N VAL A 403 -3.70 -2.55 29.12
CA VAL A 403 -3.61 -3.39 30.31
C VAL A 403 -3.21 -4.80 29.88
N ASP A 404 -2.05 -5.26 30.32
CA ASP A 404 -1.56 -6.60 30.02
C ASP A 404 -2.26 -7.66 30.90
N PRO A 405 -2.06 -8.97 30.61
CA PRO A 405 -2.64 -10.05 31.42
C PRO A 405 -2.23 -10.08 32.90
N GLN A 406 -1.13 -9.44 33.27
CA GLN A 406 -0.65 -9.31 34.63
C GLN A 406 -1.21 -8.06 35.35
N ASN A 407 -2.14 -7.34 34.71
CA ASN A 407 -2.69 -6.04 35.11
C ASN A 407 -1.69 -4.89 35.10
N GLY A 408 -0.51 -5.06 34.48
CA GLY A 408 0.40 -3.97 34.18
C GLY A 408 -0.27 -2.99 33.23
N THR A 409 -0.24 -1.69 33.57
CA THR A 409 -0.91 -0.65 32.80
C THR A 409 0.10 0.28 32.15
N THR A 410 0.16 0.30 30.83
CA THR A 410 0.91 1.31 30.06
C THR A 410 -0.05 2.40 29.60
N ARG A 411 0.35 3.67 29.71
CA ARG A 411 -0.45 4.83 29.28
C ARG A 411 0.31 5.67 28.28
N TYR A 412 -0.43 6.28 27.34
CA TYR A 412 0.12 7.13 26.30
C TYR A 412 -0.60 8.48 26.32
N THR A 413 0.14 9.54 26.02
CA THR A 413 -0.45 10.83 25.64
C THR A 413 0.08 11.21 24.26
N TYR A 414 -0.67 12.05 23.55
CA TYR A 414 -0.37 12.42 22.17
C TYR A 414 -0.44 13.93 21.98
N HIS A 415 0.38 14.41 21.06
CA HIS A 415 0.20 15.72 20.44
C HIS A 415 -1.03 15.71 19.52
N ARG A 416 -1.51 16.90 19.13
CA ARG A 416 -2.70 17.05 18.28
C ARG A 416 -2.59 16.28 16.95
N ASN A 417 -1.38 16.19 16.40
CA ASN A 417 -1.06 15.52 15.14
C ASN A 417 -0.86 13.99 15.31
N GLY A 418 -1.17 13.42 16.48
CA GLY A 418 -1.08 11.98 16.72
C GLY A 418 0.32 11.45 17.05
N LEU A 419 1.33 12.33 17.17
CA LEU A 419 2.65 11.92 17.62
C LEU A 419 2.65 11.66 19.14
N PRO A 420 3.23 10.54 19.64
CA PRO A 420 3.29 10.24 21.06
C PRO A 420 4.01 11.35 21.84
N ALA A 421 3.38 11.96 22.82
CA ALA A 421 4.00 12.97 23.68
C ALA A 421 4.68 12.35 24.90
N THR A 422 4.01 11.37 25.54
CA THR A 422 4.58 10.61 26.67
C THR A 422 4.13 9.16 26.66
N VAL A 423 4.98 8.28 27.19
CA VAL A 423 4.65 6.91 27.57
C VAL A 423 4.90 6.75 29.07
N THR A 424 3.92 6.23 29.81
CA THR A 424 4.06 5.83 31.20
C THR A 424 3.97 4.32 31.28
N ASP A 425 5.02 3.66 31.76
CA ASP A 425 5.06 2.20 31.92
C ASP A 425 4.29 1.72 33.17
N PRO A 426 4.13 0.40 33.38
CA PRO A 426 3.44 -0.14 34.55
C PRO A 426 4.04 0.25 35.90
N GLU A 427 5.34 0.59 35.96
CA GLU A 427 6.02 1.07 37.16
C GLU A 427 5.83 2.58 37.41
N GLY A 428 5.14 3.29 36.50
CA GLY A 428 4.91 4.73 36.58
C GLY A 428 6.07 5.57 36.07
N ARG A 429 7.07 4.96 35.41
CA ARG A 429 8.19 5.68 34.79
C ARG A 429 7.72 6.32 33.49
N VAL A 430 8.07 7.59 33.30
CA VAL A 430 7.60 8.38 32.16
C VAL A 430 8.74 8.64 31.19
N THR A 431 8.56 8.26 29.93
CA THR A 431 9.41 8.70 28.81
C THR A 431 8.65 9.75 28.01
N ALA A 432 9.29 10.88 27.72
CA ALA A 432 8.71 12.01 26.98
C ALA A 432 9.41 12.22 25.63
N PHE A 433 8.65 12.68 24.65
CA PHE A 433 9.10 12.89 23.27
C PHE A 433 8.81 14.33 22.85
N VAL A 434 9.75 14.94 22.12
CA VAL A 434 9.60 16.30 21.56
C VAL A 434 9.96 16.25 20.09
N TYR A 435 9.16 16.93 19.28
CA TYR A 435 9.25 16.92 17.82
C TYR A 435 9.50 18.33 17.27
N ASP A 436 10.12 18.41 16.08
CA ASP A 436 10.19 19.65 15.31
C ASP A 436 8.88 19.92 14.53
N GLU A 437 8.86 21.01 13.74
CA GLU A 437 7.70 21.40 12.92
C GLU A 437 7.43 20.42 11.76
N GLN A 438 8.43 19.64 11.35
CA GLN A 438 8.31 18.58 10.35
C GLN A 438 7.86 17.25 11.01
N GLY A 439 7.70 17.24 12.34
CA GLY A 439 7.32 16.11 13.16
C GLY A 439 8.40 15.03 13.30
N ASN A 440 9.66 15.38 13.06
CA ASN A 440 10.78 14.51 13.39
C ASN A 440 11.06 14.58 14.89
N LEU A 441 11.39 13.44 15.51
CA LEU A 441 11.68 13.35 16.95
C LEU A 441 13.01 14.04 17.26
N VAL A 442 13.03 15.24 17.84
CA VAL A 442 14.29 15.94 18.17
C VAL A 442 14.83 15.59 19.54
N THR A 443 14.00 15.10 20.46
CA THR A 443 14.42 14.77 21.82
C THR A 443 13.58 13.65 22.43
N ARG A 444 14.26 12.65 23.02
CA ARG A 444 13.68 11.62 23.89
C ARG A 444 14.25 11.79 25.30
N MET A 445 13.37 11.93 26.29
CA MET A 445 13.74 12.07 27.69
C MET A 445 13.21 10.88 28.48
N GLU A 446 14.11 10.10 29.09
CA GLU A 446 13.75 8.99 29.96
C GLU A 446 13.34 9.48 31.36
N HIS A 447 12.76 8.58 32.15
CA HIS A 447 12.24 8.88 33.49
C HIS A 447 13.27 9.42 34.50
N ASP A 448 14.56 9.12 34.30
CA ASP A 448 15.67 9.56 35.14
C ASP A 448 16.30 10.88 34.64
N GLY A 449 15.73 11.47 33.59
CA GLY A 449 16.23 12.70 32.94
C GLY A 449 17.30 12.46 31.89
N ALA A 450 17.66 11.20 31.58
CA ALA A 450 18.57 10.88 30.49
C ALA A 450 18.00 11.35 29.16
N LEU A 451 18.78 12.13 28.42
CA LEU A 451 18.33 12.83 27.22
C LEU A 451 19.04 12.29 25.97
N THR A 452 18.27 11.85 24.98
CA THR A 452 18.78 11.55 23.64
C THR A 452 18.29 12.62 22.66
N ARG A 453 19.18 13.15 21.83
CA ARG A 453 18.86 14.21 20.85
C ARG A 453 19.10 13.75 19.43
N TYR A 454 18.26 14.21 18.51
CA TYR A 454 18.32 13.84 17.10
C TYR A 454 18.33 15.08 16.21
N THR A 455 18.91 14.97 15.02
CA THR A 455 18.83 16.00 13.96
C THR A 455 18.52 15.35 12.62
N TYR A 456 17.91 16.10 11.69
CA TYR A 456 17.39 15.58 10.43
C TYR A 456 17.71 16.52 9.25
N ASP A 457 17.68 15.99 8.03
CA ASP A 457 17.67 16.79 6.80
C ASP A 457 16.25 17.24 6.42
N GLY A 458 16.11 18.00 5.32
CA GLY A 458 14.82 18.53 4.85
C GLY A 458 13.81 17.46 4.41
N LEU A 459 14.27 16.22 4.19
CA LEU A 459 13.44 15.08 3.80
C LEU A 459 13.07 14.18 5.00
N GLY A 460 13.60 14.46 6.19
CA GLY A 460 13.36 13.69 7.40
C GLY A 460 14.33 12.51 7.60
N ASN A 461 15.46 12.47 6.87
CA ASN A 461 16.50 11.47 7.13
C ASN A 461 17.31 11.88 8.38
N LEU A 462 17.60 10.93 9.26
CA LEU A 462 18.30 11.17 10.53
C LEU A 462 19.78 11.51 10.30
N LEU A 463 20.22 12.74 10.54
CA LEU A 463 21.62 13.14 10.38
C LEU A 463 22.51 12.82 11.58
N SER A 464 21.96 12.86 12.80
CA SER A 464 22.73 12.51 14.00
C SER A 464 21.87 12.07 15.17
N GLU A 465 22.38 11.16 15.98
CA GLU A 465 21.86 10.81 17.30
C GLU A 465 22.93 11.11 18.36
N THR A 466 22.57 11.83 19.43
CA THR A 466 23.45 12.08 20.58
C THR A 466 22.84 11.48 21.82
N ASP A 467 23.54 10.52 22.42
CA ASP A 467 23.10 9.79 23.60
C ASP A 467 23.19 10.63 24.89
N PRO A 468 22.66 10.12 26.04
CA PRO A 468 22.73 10.85 27.31
C PRO A 468 24.16 11.12 27.83
N ALA A 469 25.17 10.40 27.36
CA ALA A 469 26.57 10.62 27.69
C ALA A 469 27.23 11.68 26.79
N GLY A 470 26.49 12.28 25.86
CA GLY A 470 26.99 13.28 24.90
C GLY A 470 27.77 12.68 23.73
N ARG A 471 27.66 11.36 23.52
CA ARG A 471 28.32 10.66 22.40
C ARG A 471 27.42 10.74 21.17
N THR A 472 27.98 11.18 20.04
CA THR A 472 27.22 11.43 18.81
C THR A 472 27.56 10.43 17.71
N THR A 473 26.53 9.76 17.18
CA THR A 473 26.58 8.99 15.94
C THR A 473 26.07 9.88 14.80
N ARG A 474 26.70 9.83 13.61
CA ARG A 474 26.29 10.60 12.43
C ARG A 474 26.01 9.71 11.24
N TYR A 475 25.00 10.04 10.45
CA TYR A 475 24.61 9.29 9.27
C TYR A 475 24.74 10.15 8.02
N HIS A 476 25.12 9.53 6.91
CA HIS A 476 25.27 10.18 5.61
C HIS A 476 24.50 9.38 4.58
N TYR A 477 23.81 10.08 3.68
CA TYR A 477 22.87 9.50 2.74
C TYR A 477 23.28 9.79 1.29
N ASP A 478 22.86 8.93 0.37
CA ASP A 478 22.88 9.23 -1.07
C ASP A 478 21.62 10.01 -1.50
N GLU A 479 21.52 10.32 -2.80
CA GLU A 479 20.38 11.03 -3.37
C GLU A 479 19.09 10.20 -3.35
N LEU A 480 19.09 8.92 -2.98
CA LEU A 480 17.87 8.13 -2.79
C LEU A 480 17.45 8.05 -1.31
N GLY A 481 18.21 8.65 -0.39
CA GLY A 481 17.96 8.53 1.05
C GLY A 481 18.48 7.21 1.64
N GLN A 482 19.41 6.53 0.98
CA GLN A 482 20.04 5.31 1.48
C GLN A 482 21.28 5.66 2.29
N VAL A 483 21.48 5.02 3.45
CA VAL A 483 22.61 5.29 4.34
C VAL A 483 23.90 4.77 3.70
N VAL A 484 24.81 5.66 3.29
CA VAL A 484 26.10 5.28 2.70
C VAL A 484 27.26 5.27 3.71
N ARG A 485 27.10 5.97 4.84
CA ARG A 485 28.10 5.97 5.92
C ARG A 485 27.47 6.23 7.29
N VAL A 486 27.97 5.55 8.32
CA VAL A 486 27.72 5.86 9.73
C VAL A 486 29.05 6.15 10.42
N ASP A 487 29.17 7.29 11.07
CA ASP A 487 30.31 7.64 11.93
C ASP A 487 29.92 7.43 13.39
N GLU A 488 30.59 6.52 14.09
CA GLU A 488 30.37 6.28 15.51
C GLU A 488 31.09 7.34 16.39
N PRO A 489 30.65 7.51 17.65
CA PRO A 489 31.35 8.37 18.61
C PRO A 489 32.80 7.93 18.88
N SER A 490 33.11 6.65 18.68
CA SER A 490 34.44 6.07 18.84
C SER A 490 35.43 6.50 17.75
N GLY A 491 34.93 7.08 16.65
CA GLY A 491 35.67 7.32 15.41
C GLY A 491 35.62 6.15 14.42
N ALA A 492 35.00 5.02 14.80
CA ALA A 492 34.72 3.92 13.88
C ALA A 492 33.77 4.36 12.75
N GLN A 493 33.99 3.82 11.56
CA GLN A 493 33.18 4.13 10.38
C GLN A 493 32.62 2.86 9.78
N HIS A 494 31.34 2.91 9.43
CA HIS A 494 30.63 1.89 8.66
C HIS A 494 30.33 2.47 7.29
N ARG A 495 30.58 1.72 6.21
CA ARG A 495 30.25 2.17 4.84
C ARG A 495 29.40 1.14 4.13
N TYR A 496 28.43 1.62 3.37
CA TYR A 496 27.47 0.79 2.65
C TYR A 496 27.51 1.17 1.18
N THR A 497 27.44 0.17 0.31
CA THR A 497 27.35 0.36 -1.14
C THR A 497 26.11 -0.35 -1.65
N TYR A 498 25.31 0.39 -2.42
CA TYR A 498 24.11 -0.12 -3.06
C TYR A 498 24.31 -0.23 -4.56
N ASP A 499 23.58 -1.16 -5.18
CA ASP A 499 23.44 -1.18 -6.63
C ASP A 499 22.35 -0.19 -7.10
N LEU A 500 22.17 -0.07 -8.42
CA LEU A 500 21.20 0.83 -9.02
C LEU A 500 19.73 0.44 -8.74
N GLU A 501 19.51 -0.73 -8.15
CA GLU A 501 18.21 -1.27 -7.79
C GLU A 501 17.89 -1.01 -6.32
N GLY A 502 18.88 -0.50 -5.56
CA GLY A 502 18.81 -0.23 -4.13
C GLY A 502 19.18 -1.43 -3.25
N ASN A 503 19.75 -2.51 -3.81
CA ASN A 503 20.19 -3.66 -3.01
C ASN A 503 21.57 -3.39 -2.40
N LEU A 504 21.76 -3.77 -1.12
CA LEU A 504 23.02 -3.60 -0.40
C LEU A 504 24.10 -4.60 -0.88
N VAL A 505 24.96 -4.20 -1.81
CA VAL A 505 25.97 -5.09 -2.41
C VAL A 505 27.27 -5.18 -1.62
N ALA A 506 27.58 -4.20 -0.78
CA ALA A 506 28.76 -4.25 0.08
C ALA A 506 28.60 -3.46 1.38
N TYR A 507 29.30 -3.94 2.41
CA TYR A 507 29.45 -3.29 3.71
C TYR A 507 30.92 -3.35 4.13
N GLU A 508 31.51 -2.20 4.42
CA GLU A 508 32.85 -2.09 5.01
C GLU A 508 32.68 -1.85 6.52
N ASP A 509 33.23 -2.76 7.32
CA ASP A 509 33.25 -2.63 8.78
C ASP A 509 34.35 -1.66 9.25
N PRO A 510 34.34 -1.20 10.52
CA PRO A 510 35.33 -0.25 11.02
C PRO A 510 36.79 -0.70 10.97
N SER A 511 37.07 -2.00 10.77
CA SER A 511 38.42 -2.52 10.60
C SER A 511 38.92 -2.43 9.15
N GLY A 512 38.05 -2.02 8.22
CA GLY A 512 38.32 -1.97 6.78
C GLY A 512 38.00 -3.28 6.05
N ARG A 513 37.38 -4.27 6.73
CA ARG A 513 36.99 -5.53 6.10
C ARG A 513 35.68 -5.33 5.33
N ILE A 514 35.64 -5.84 4.09
CA ILE A 514 34.52 -5.66 3.18
C ILE A 514 33.73 -6.98 3.08
N HIS A 515 32.47 -6.93 3.48
CA HIS A 515 31.48 -7.98 3.26
C HIS A 515 30.72 -7.68 1.97
N ARG A 516 30.59 -8.67 1.08
CA ARG A 516 29.88 -8.52 -0.20
C ARG A 516 28.74 -9.51 -0.29
N TRP A 517 27.61 -9.06 -0.81
CA TRP A 517 26.47 -9.92 -1.11
C TRP A 517 26.23 -9.91 -2.62
N PRO A 518 26.51 -11.03 -3.32
CA PRO A 518 26.09 -11.15 -4.70
C PRO A 518 24.58 -11.34 -4.73
N TYR A 519 23.88 -10.40 -5.34
CA TYR A 519 22.50 -10.60 -5.75
C TYR A 519 22.50 -11.22 -7.14
N ASP A 520 21.64 -12.21 -7.33
CA ASP A 520 21.36 -12.69 -8.66
C ASP A 520 20.61 -11.61 -9.45
N ARG A 521 20.45 -11.88 -10.74
CA ARG A 521 19.79 -10.98 -11.69
C ARG A 521 18.31 -10.72 -11.36
N LEU A 522 17.73 -11.40 -10.39
CA LEU A 522 16.36 -11.20 -9.93
C LEU A 522 16.29 -10.54 -8.55
N GLY A 523 17.42 -10.03 -8.03
CA GLY A 523 17.50 -9.39 -6.71
C GLY A 523 17.50 -10.39 -5.55
N ARG A 524 17.71 -11.68 -5.80
CA ARG A 524 17.74 -12.71 -4.75
C ARG A 524 19.18 -12.92 -4.29
N THR A 525 19.38 -13.04 -2.99
CA THR A 525 20.67 -13.45 -2.44
C THR A 525 20.95 -14.90 -2.84
N TRP A 526 22.14 -15.18 -3.37
CA TRP A 526 22.63 -16.57 -3.44
C TRP A 526 22.62 -17.15 -2.01
N PRO A 527 22.14 -18.38 -1.77
CA PRO A 527 22.28 -19.00 -0.45
C PRO A 527 23.78 -19.18 -0.18
N SER A 528 24.32 -18.31 0.66
CA SER A 528 25.62 -18.36 1.35
C SER A 528 26.71 -19.19 0.64
N LEU A 529 27.62 -18.53 -0.07
CA LEU A 529 29.02 -18.92 0.01
C LEU A 529 29.64 -18.05 1.09
N GLY A 530 30.22 -18.72 2.09
CA GLY A 530 30.84 -18.10 3.25
C GLY A 530 31.96 -17.13 2.88
N GLU A 531 32.38 -16.37 3.90
CA GLU A 531 33.49 -15.42 3.90
C GLU A 531 34.56 -15.79 2.86
N ILE A 532 34.70 -14.93 1.84
CA ILE A 532 35.89 -14.94 0.99
C ILE A 532 36.83 -13.93 1.65
N ASP A 533 37.86 -14.45 2.32
CA ASP A 533 39.03 -13.71 2.83
C ASP A 533 39.83 -13.05 1.69
#